data_AF-A0A239F8V7-F1
#
_entry.id   AF-A0A239F8V7-F1
#
_cell.length_a   1.000
_cell.length_b   1.000
_cell.length_c   1.000
_cell.angle_alpha   90.00
_cell.angle_beta   90.00
_cell.angle_gamma   90.00
#
_symmetry.space_group_name_H-M   'P 1'
#
loop_
_entity.id
_entity.type
_entity.pdbx_description
1 polymer ?
#
loop_
_entity_poly.entity_id
_entity_poly.type
_entity_poly.pdbx_seq_one_letter_code
_entity_poly.pdbx_strand_id
1 'polypeptide(L)'
;MTETPVRRKLVWRYILLVVPIVALFPVVTVFVLIVGLGSMASTVQNPDHWVAATATVTSVGPGQITNSEEIAQAKEDAQLKGLSETEAYIPEPVISDCTINLTFVTEQGTTVDASSGDLILSCEAADGDTIDIEYDPNNPTHLSYPSGMEYWTNFAVWLVVLTGVLVATAITGLVLVIRGHLHNRRVRLEAETA
;
A
#
# COMPACT_ATOMS: atom_id res chain seq x y z
N MET A 1 -10.22 55.73 -1.05
CA MET A 1 -10.01 54.93 0.17
C MET A 1 -8.66 54.24 0.05
N THR A 2 -7.60 54.91 0.51
CA THR A 2 -6.23 54.40 0.53
C THR A 2 -6.09 53.45 1.71
N GLU A 3 -5.98 52.14 1.44
CA GLU A 3 -5.62 51.17 2.47
C GLU A 3 -4.29 51.59 3.11
N THR A 4 -4.30 51.76 4.43
CA THR A 4 -3.11 52.18 5.17
C THR A 4 -2.02 51.10 5.04
N PRO A 5 -0.74 51.48 4.83
CA PRO A 5 0.37 50.54 4.60
C PRO A 5 0.59 49.54 5.75
N VAL A 6 0.03 49.84 6.93
CA VAL A 6 0.04 48.98 8.11
C VAL A 6 -0.83 47.72 7.92
N ARG A 7 -1.99 47.83 7.25
CA ARG A 7 -2.87 46.67 6.98
C ARG A 7 -2.20 45.66 6.05
N ARG A 8 -1.50 46.14 5.01
CA ARG A 8 -0.82 45.29 4.03
C ARG A 8 0.30 44.44 4.65
N LYS A 9 1.06 44.99 5.62
CA LYS A 9 2.11 44.26 6.35
C LYS A 9 1.56 43.18 7.30
N LEU A 10 0.40 43.43 7.91
CA LEU A 10 -0.26 42.47 8.80
C LEU A 10 -0.84 41.29 8.02
N VAL A 11 -1.46 41.57 6.87
CA VAL A 11 -2.01 40.54 5.97
C VAL A 11 -0.91 39.60 5.46
N TRP A 12 0.23 40.12 5.02
CA TRP A 12 1.36 39.27 4.58
C TRP A 12 1.93 38.36 5.67
N ARG A 13 1.93 38.82 6.93
CA ARG A 13 2.37 37.98 8.07
C ARG A 13 1.38 36.86 8.36
N TYR A 14 0.09 37.14 8.27
CA TYR A 14 -0.94 36.09 8.39
C TYR A 14 -0.86 35.10 7.24
N ILE A 15 -0.67 35.56 6.00
CA ILE A 15 -0.51 34.67 4.84
C ILE A 15 0.70 33.75 5.01
N LEU A 16 1.86 34.28 5.42
CA LEU A 16 3.07 33.47 5.62
C LEU A 16 2.97 32.44 6.76
N LEU A 17 2.08 32.66 7.73
CA LEU A 17 1.88 31.73 8.86
C LEU A 17 0.77 30.72 8.56
N VAL A 18 -0.32 31.17 7.94
CA VAL A 18 -1.52 30.37 7.68
C VAL A 18 -1.34 29.47 6.46
N VAL A 19 -0.69 29.96 5.38
CA VAL A 19 -0.49 29.17 4.15
C VAL A 19 0.27 27.86 4.40
N PRO A 20 1.40 27.81 5.13
CA PRO A 20 2.09 26.53 5.37
C PRO A 20 1.29 25.60 6.28
N ILE A 21 0.53 26.11 7.25
CA ILE A 21 -0.32 25.29 8.13
C ILE A 21 -1.48 24.69 7.32
N VAL A 22 -2.13 25.49 6.48
CA VAL A 22 -3.21 25.05 5.60
C VAL A 22 -2.68 24.09 4.53
N ALA A 23 -1.46 24.28 4.03
CA ALA A 23 -0.81 23.36 3.10
C ALA A 23 -0.35 22.05 3.75
N LEU A 24 -0.05 22.04 5.06
CA LEU A 24 0.27 20.84 5.82
C LEU A 24 -0.95 19.94 6.04
N PHE A 25 -2.14 20.54 6.18
CA PHE A 25 -3.37 19.80 6.44
C PHE A 25 -3.66 18.68 5.41
N PRO A 26 -3.70 18.94 4.08
CA PRO A 26 -3.94 17.88 3.09
C PRO A 26 -2.84 16.82 3.09
N VAL A 27 -1.58 17.19 3.36
CA VAL A 27 -0.47 16.22 3.44
C VAL A 27 -0.67 15.25 4.60
N VAL A 28 -1.03 15.78 5.77
CA VAL A 28 -1.32 14.95 6.96
C VAL A 28 -2.57 14.11 6.74
N THR A 29 -3.62 14.67 6.13
CA THR A 29 -4.84 13.90 5.83
C THR A 29 -4.58 12.75 4.86
N VAL A 30 -3.83 12.99 3.79
CA VAL A 30 -3.42 11.94 2.84
C VAL A 30 -2.55 10.91 3.53
N PHE A 31 -1.62 11.33 4.39
CA PHE A 31 -0.80 10.40 5.18
C PHE A 31 -1.64 9.49 6.08
N VAL A 32 -2.57 10.06 6.86
CA VAL A 32 -3.46 9.29 7.73
C VAL A 32 -4.34 8.34 6.92
N LEU A 33 -4.84 8.78 5.75
CA LEU A 33 -5.62 7.93 4.86
C LEU A 33 -4.80 6.77 4.29
N ILE A 34 -3.57 7.01 3.83
CA ILE A 34 -2.69 5.96 3.30
C ILE A 34 -2.32 4.96 4.39
N VAL A 35 -1.95 5.43 5.58
CA VAL A 35 -1.64 4.56 6.73
C VAL A 35 -2.87 3.79 7.18
N GLY A 36 -4.03 4.46 7.25
CA GLY A 36 -5.32 3.83 7.56
C GLY A 36 -5.68 2.73 6.56
N LEU A 37 -5.60 3.02 5.26
CA LEU A 37 -5.83 2.06 4.19
C LEU A 37 -4.82 0.90 4.22
N GLY A 38 -3.54 1.19 4.45
CA GLY A 38 -2.51 0.15 4.61
C GLY A 38 -2.80 -0.75 5.81
N SER A 39 -3.20 -0.17 6.94
CA SER A 39 -3.56 -0.94 8.14
C SER A 39 -4.82 -1.78 7.93
N MET A 40 -5.80 -1.28 7.17
CA MET A 40 -6.98 -2.04 6.79
C MET A 40 -6.65 -3.16 5.80
N ALA A 41 -5.77 -2.90 4.82
CA ALA A 41 -5.31 -3.92 3.89
C ALA A 41 -4.54 -5.04 4.61
N SER A 42 -3.71 -4.70 5.61
CA SER A 42 -3.03 -5.68 6.44
C SER A 42 -3.97 -6.46 7.37
N THR A 43 -5.17 -5.96 7.67
CA THR A 43 -6.18 -6.75 8.40
C THR A 43 -6.98 -7.71 7.51
N VAL A 44 -6.99 -7.53 6.19
CA VAL A 44 -7.64 -8.46 5.25
C VAL A 44 -6.80 -9.72 5.05
N GLN A 45 -5.47 -9.58 5.06
CA GLN A 45 -4.57 -10.72 5.27
C GLN A 45 -4.52 -10.99 6.76
N ASN A 46 -5.39 -11.85 7.30
CA ASN A 46 -5.34 -12.21 8.70
C ASN A 46 -3.98 -12.87 8.99
N PRO A 47 -3.00 -12.17 9.58
CA PRO A 47 -1.63 -12.68 9.68
C PRO A 47 -1.55 -13.85 10.68
N ASP A 48 -2.62 -14.08 11.44
CA ASP A 48 -2.78 -15.18 12.40
C ASP A 48 -3.16 -16.52 11.73
N HIS A 49 -3.32 -16.58 10.40
CA HIS A 49 -3.74 -17.79 9.69
C HIS A 49 -2.80 -18.26 8.59
N TRP A 50 -1.72 -17.56 8.28
CA TRP A 50 -0.81 -17.99 7.22
C TRP A 50 0.50 -18.44 7.83
N VAL A 51 0.93 -19.66 7.48
CA VAL A 51 2.16 -20.27 7.99
C VAL A 51 3.20 -20.26 6.89
N ALA A 52 4.39 -19.76 7.20
CA ALA A 52 5.50 -19.76 6.25
C ALA A 52 6.08 -21.18 6.09
N ALA A 53 6.35 -21.57 4.86
CA ALA A 53 7.04 -22.81 4.52
C ALA A 53 7.93 -22.63 3.29
N THR A 54 8.90 -23.52 3.13
CA THR A 54 9.67 -23.62 1.89
C THR A 54 9.14 -24.79 1.08
N ALA A 55 8.69 -24.49 -0.12
CA ALA A 55 8.23 -25.48 -1.09
C ALA A 55 9.32 -25.81 -2.11
N THR A 56 9.29 -27.02 -2.63
CA THR A 56 10.08 -27.44 -3.78
C THR A 56 9.18 -27.52 -5.00
N VAL A 57 9.54 -26.84 -6.08
CA VAL A 57 8.84 -26.91 -7.35
C VAL A 57 9.03 -28.29 -7.95
N THR A 58 7.93 -28.95 -8.32
CA THR A 58 7.96 -30.28 -8.96
C THR A 58 7.68 -30.21 -10.46
N SER A 59 6.96 -29.19 -10.92
CA SER A 59 6.79 -28.90 -12.34
C SER A 59 6.17 -27.52 -12.57
N VAL A 60 6.47 -26.94 -13.72
CA VAL A 60 5.80 -25.73 -14.23
C VAL A 60 5.05 -26.10 -15.50
N GLY A 61 3.74 -25.86 -15.50
CA GLY A 61 2.82 -26.14 -16.58
C GLY A 61 2.22 -24.88 -17.20
N PRO A 62 1.43 -25.04 -18.27
CA PRO A 62 0.70 -23.93 -18.87
C PRO A 62 -0.30 -23.33 -17.87
N GLY A 63 -0.60 -22.06 -18.06
CA GLY A 63 -1.59 -21.33 -17.27
C GLY A 63 -2.95 -22.00 -17.19
N GLN A 64 -3.62 -21.83 -16.06
CA GLN A 64 -4.98 -22.31 -15.81
C GLN A 64 -5.92 -21.13 -15.58
N ILE A 65 -7.23 -21.39 -15.70
CA ILE A 65 -8.24 -20.37 -15.44
C ILE A 65 -8.34 -20.18 -13.92
N THR A 66 -7.87 -19.05 -13.42
CA THR A 66 -7.80 -18.78 -11.96
C THR A 66 -9.17 -18.47 -11.38
N ASN A 67 -10.07 -17.89 -12.16
CA ASN A 67 -11.44 -17.58 -11.75
C ASN A 67 -12.46 -18.66 -12.14
N SER A 68 -12.04 -19.92 -12.28
CA SER A 68 -12.94 -21.00 -12.71
C SER A 68 -14.12 -21.22 -11.77
N GLU A 69 -13.90 -21.06 -10.45
CA GLU A 69 -14.95 -21.19 -9.44
C GLU A 69 -15.93 -20.02 -9.50
N GLU A 70 -15.44 -18.78 -9.66
CA GLU A 70 -16.29 -17.59 -9.84
C GLU A 70 -17.17 -17.72 -11.09
N ILE A 71 -16.60 -18.22 -12.20
CA ILE A 71 -17.34 -18.49 -13.43
C ILE A 71 -18.41 -19.57 -13.19
N ALA A 72 -18.07 -20.65 -12.48
CA ALA A 72 -19.02 -21.72 -12.17
C ALA A 72 -20.17 -21.19 -11.30
N GLN A 73 -19.86 -20.39 -10.29
CA GLN A 73 -20.85 -19.79 -9.40
C GLN A 73 -21.74 -18.77 -10.14
N ALA A 74 -21.17 -17.91 -10.99
CA ALA A 74 -21.93 -16.97 -11.80
C ALA A 74 -22.90 -17.68 -12.76
N LYS A 75 -22.50 -18.84 -13.30
CA LYS A 75 -23.35 -19.69 -14.13
C LYS A 75 -24.49 -20.33 -13.33
N GLU A 76 -24.20 -20.84 -12.14
CA GLU A 76 -25.23 -21.40 -11.25
C GLU A 76 -26.26 -20.33 -10.87
N ASP A 77 -25.80 -19.14 -10.46
CA ASP A 77 -26.65 -18.00 -10.12
C ASP A 77 -27.53 -17.54 -11.29
N ALA A 78 -26.99 -17.58 -12.53
CA ALA A 78 -27.74 -17.26 -13.73
C ALA A 78 -28.88 -18.26 -13.96
N GLN A 79 -28.61 -19.57 -13.80
CA GLN A 79 -29.60 -20.63 -13.91
C GLN A 79 -30.70 -20.50 -12.86
N LEU A 80 -30.33 -20.19 -11.60
CA LEU A 80 -31.30 -19.98 -10.52
C LEU A 80 -32.22 -18.77 -10.79
N LYS A 81 -31.73 -17.77 -11.51
CA LYS A 81 -32.50 -16.58 -11.92
C LYS A 81 -33.25 -16.76 -13.24
N GLY A 82 -33.10 -17.91 -13.90
CA GLY A 82 -33.71 -18.20 -15.20
C GLY A 82 -33.17 -17.32 -16.34
N LEU A 83 -31.96 -16.77 -16.19
CA LEU A 83 -31.28 -15.98 -17.21
C LEU A 83 -30.50 -16.90 -18.16
N SER A 84 -30.46 -16.56 -19.44
CA SER A 84 -29.55 -17.22 -20.38
C SER A 84 -28.10 -16.76 -20.16
N GLU A 85 -27.12 -17.55 -20.62
CA GLU A 85 -25.68 -17.22 -20.51
C GLU A 85 -25.32 -15.88 -21.18
N THR A 86 -26.12 -15.43 -22.15
CA THR A 86 -25.94 -14.15 -22.83
C THR A 86 -26.59 -12.96 -22.10
N GLU A 87 -27.48 -13.23 -21.15
CA GLU A 87 -28.18 -12.21 -20.35
C GLU A 87 -27.56 -12.04 -18.96
N ALA A 88 -26.89 -13.08 -18.46
CA ALA A 88 -26.14 -13.02 -17.21
C ALA A 88 -24.73 -12.45 -17.43
N TYR A 89 -24.25 -11.68 -16.45
CA TYR A 89 -22.85 -11.28 -16.42
C TYR A 89 -22.02 -12.48 -15.95
N ILE A 90 -21.37 -13.16 -16.89
CA ILE A 90 -20.38 -14.20 -16.62
C ILE A 90 -19.00 -13.54 -16.77
N PRO A 91 -18.15 -13.54 -15.72
CA PRO A 91 -16.80 -13.02 -15.82
C PRO A 91 -16.02 -13.68 -16.96
N GLU A 92 -15.18 -12.92 -17.65
CA GLU A 92 -14.27 -13.48 -18.64
C GLU A 92 -13.24 -14.40 -17.96
N PRO A 93 -12.81 -15.50 -18.60
CA PRO A 93 -11.79 -16.38 -18.04
C PRO A 93 -10.46 -15.65 -17.93
N VAL A 94 -9.96 -15.54 -16.70
CA VAL A 94 -8.62 -15.03 -16.40
C VAL A 94 -7.68 -16.22 -16.42
N ILE A 95 -6.81 -16.26 -17.43
CA ILE A 95 -5.80 -17.32 -17.58
C ILE A 95 -4.53 -16.83 -16.92
N SER A 96 -4.00 -17.58 -15.94
CA SER A 96 -2.68 -17.29 -15.37
C SER A 96 -1.59 -17.44 -16.42
N ASP A 97 -0.43 -16.82 -16.22
CA ASP A 97 0.69 -16.97 -17.15
C ASP A 97 1.27 -18.40 -17.12
N CYS A 98 1.28 -19.03 -15.93
CA CYS A 98 1.69 -20.41 -15.74
C CYS A 98 0.93 -21.06 -14.56
N THR A 99 1.10 -22.36 -14.40
CA THR A 99 0.70 -23.09 -13.19
C THR A 99 1.90 -23.80 -12.63
N ILE A 100 2.14 -23.64 -11.33
CA ILE A 100 3.28 -24.23 -10.64
C ILE A 100 2.75 -25.31 -9.72
N ASN A 101 3.27 -26.53 -9.90
CA ASN A 101 3.08 -27.62 -8.97
C ASN A 101 4.28 -27.66 -8.03
N LEU A 102 4.00 -27.81 -6.74
CA LEU A 102 5.00 -27.76 -5.70
C LEU A 102 4.66 -28.72 -4.58
N THR A 103 5.69 -29.12 -3.85
CA THR A 103 5.59 -30.01 -2.70
C THR A 103 6.27 -29.35 -1.53
N PHE A 104 5.62 -29.36 -0.36
CA PHE A 104 6.18 -28.82 0.87
C PHE A 104 5.79 -29.67 2.07
N VAL A 105 6.44 -29.43 3.20
CA VAL A 105 6.17 -30.12 4.46
C VAL A 105 5.60 -29.10 5.45
N THR A 106 4.41 -29.40 6.00
CA THR A 106 3.78 -28.54 7.02
C THR A 106 4.53 -28.63 8.35
N GLU A 107 4.27 -27.70 9.27
CA GLU A 107 4.84 -27.75 10.64
C GLU A 107 4.54 -29.07 11.38
N GLN A 108 3.47 -29.77 10.99
CA GLN A 108 3.05 -31.06 11.55
C GLN A 108 3.80 -32.24 10.92
N GLY A 109 4.69 -32.00 9.96
CA GLY A 109 5.45 -33.02 9.24
C GLY A 109 4.68 -33.67 8.08
N THR A 110 3.55 -33.11 7.66
CA THR A 110 2.73 -33.65 6.56
C THR A 110 3.26 -33.12 5.23
N THR A 111 3.53 -34.02 4.29
CA THR A 111 3.86 -33.64 2.91
C THR A 111 2.57 -33.27 2.17
N VAL A 112 2.57 -32.09 1.55
CA VAL A 112 1.44 -31.56 0.78
C VAL A 112 1.92 -31.26 -0.63
N ASP A 113 1.19 -31.78 -1.61
CA ASP A 113 1.32 -31.42 -3.01
C ASP A 113 0.23 -30.41 -3.36
N ALA A 114 0.64 -29.26 -3.90
CA ALA A 114 -0.26 -28.17 -4.24
C ALA A 114 0.06 -27.61 -5.61
N SER A 115 -0.95 -27.00 -6.23
CA SER A 115 -0.86 -26.36 -7.54
C SER A 115 -1.37 -24.94 -7.40
N SER A 116 -0.62 -23.96 -7.92
CA SER A 116 -1.03 -22.55 -7.87
C SER A 116 -0.79 -21.86 -9.20
N GLY A 117 -1.82 -21.14 -9.67
CA GLY A 117 -1.73 -20.18 -10.78
C GLY A 117 -1.41 -18.76 -10.33
N ASP A 118 -1.47 -18.49 -9.03
CA ASP A 118 -1.28 -17.15 -8.45
C ASP A 118 0.19 -16.85 -8.13
N LEU A 119 1.06 -17.87 -8.21
CA LEU A 119 2.49 -17.75 -7.97
C LEU A 119 3.26 -17.20 -9.19
N ILE A 120 2.72 -16.20 -9.90
CA ILE A 120 3.20 -15.71 -11.22
C ILE A 120 4.71 -15.39 -11.24
N LEU A 121 5.27 -14.85 -10.16
CA LEU A 121 6.70 -14.52 -10.07
C LEU A 121 7.64 -15.75 -10.13
N SER A 122 7.10 -16.97 -10.00
CA SER A 122 7.85 -18.22 -10.02
C SER A 122 7.65 -18.99 -11.33
N CYS A 123 7.02 -18.39 -12.36
CA CYS A 123 6.87 -19.04 -13.66
C CYS A 123 8.23 -19.33 -14.35
N GLU A 124 9.31 -18.69 -13.90
CA GLU A 124 10.68 -18.93 -14.37
C GLU A 124 11.41 -20.00 -13.55
N ALA A 125 10.81 -20.52 -12.48
CA ALA A 125 11.42 -21.55 -11.62
C ALA A 125 11.55 -22.89 -12.37
N ALA A 126 12.64 -23.60 -12.11
CA ALA A 126 12.87 -24.94 -12.63
C ALA A 126 12.38 -26.01 -11.65
N ASP A 127 12.18 -27.23 -12.17
CA ASP A 127 11.95 -28.41 -11.34
C ASP A 127 13.13 -28.60 -10.36
N GLY A 128 12.80 -28.75 -9.07
CA GLY A 128 13.75 -28.84 -7.96
C GLY A 128 14.09 -27.50 -7.30
N ASP A 129 13.67 -26.36 -7.85
CA ASP A 129 13.90 -25.06 -7.21
C ASP A 129 13.08 -24.93 -5.92
N THR A 130 13.66 -24.26 -4.92
CA THR A 130 12.97 -23.97 -3.67
C THR A 130 12.41 -22.55 -3.67
N ILE A 131 11.15 -22.40 -3.29
CA ILE A 131 10.47 -21.12 -3.16
C ILE A 131 9.84 -21.00 -1.77
N ASP A 132 9.91 -19.81 -1.19
CA ASP A 132 9.21 -19.52 0.07
C ASP A 132 7.75 -19.20 -0.21
N ILE A 133 6.85 -19.84 0.54
CA ILE A 133 5.40 -19.74 0.42
C ILE A 133 4.77 -19.50 1.78
N GLU A 134 3.55 -18.96 1.77
CA GLU A 134 2.64 -18.95 2.90
C GLU A 134 1.45 -19.87 2.57
N TYR A 135 1.00 -20.68 3.53
CA TYR A 135 -0.16 -21.57 3.37
C TYR A 135 -1.16 -21.42 4.52
N ASP A 136 -2.44 -21.65 4.24
CA ASP A 136 -3.49 -21.74 5.26
C ASP A 136 -3.45 -23.14 5.93
N PRO A 137 -3.21 -23.25 7.24
CA PRO A 137 -3.16 -24.55 7.92
C PRO A 137 -4.52 -25.27 7.95
N ASN A 138 -5.63 -24.57 7.75
CA ASN A 138 -6.95 -25.18 7.58
C ASN A 138 -7.21 -25.66 6.15
N ASN A 139 -6.51 -25.08 5.17
CA ASN A 139 -6.56 -25.48 3.77
C ASN A 139 -5.16 -25.40 3.11
N PRO A 140 -4.30 -26.41 3.30
CA PRO A 140 -2.89 -26.35 2.88
C PRO A 140 -2.65 -26.23 1.38
N THR A 141 -3.68 -26.38 0.55
CA THR A 141 -3.58 -26.15 -0.90
C THR A 141 -3.79 -24.69 -1.29
N HIS A 142 -4.29 -23.87 -0.36
CA HIS A 142 -4.42 -22.43 -0.55
C HIS A 142 -3.09 -21.76 -0.19
N LEU A 143 -2.40 -21.29 -1.23
CA LEU A 143 -1.05 -20.77 -1.16
C LEU A 143 -1.03 -19.29 -1.50
N SER A 144 -0.22 -18.53 -0.80
CA SER A 144 0.15 -17.17 -1.16
C SER A 144 1.67 -17.04 -1.23
N TYR A 145 2.15 -16.04 -1.97
CA TYR A 145 3.50 -15.56 -1.71
C TYR A 145 3.56 -15.06 -0.27
N PRO A 146 4.71 -15.22 0.42
CA PRO A 146 4.96 -14.52 1.65
C PRO A 146 4.61 -13.06 1.42
N SER A 147 3.51 -12.64 2.06
CA SER A 147 3.06 -11.27 1.96
C SER A 147 4.24 -10.43 2.39
N GLY A 148 4.78 -9.63 1.47
CA GLY A 148 6.01 -8.90 1.69
C GLY A 148 5.83 -7.89 2.81
N MET A 149 5.88 -8.34 4.06
CA MET A 149 5.99 -7.49 5.23
C MET A 149 7.23 -6.62 5.05
N GLU A 150 8.28 -7.11 4.38
CA GLU A 150 9.42 -6.29 3.94
C GLU A 150 9.03 -5.16 3.00
N TYR A 151 8.15 -5.37 2.01
CA TYR A 151 7.70 -4.29 1.12
C TYR A 151 6.89 -3.24 1.87
N TRP A 152 5.95 -3.67 2.72
CA TRP A 152 5.13 -2.76 3.52
C TRP A 152 5.93 -2.03 4.60
N THR A 153 6.86 -2.71 5.27
CA THR A 153 7.76 -2.07 6.25
C THR A 153 8.75 -1.14 5.58
N ASN A 154 9.35 -1.50 4.44
CA ASN A 154 10.23 -0.60 3.69
C ASN A 154 9.46 0.63 3.18
N PHE A 155 8.22 0.45 2.71
CA PHE A 155 7.35 1.55 2.31
C PHE A 155 6.99 2.45 3.51
N ALA A 156 6.65 1.87 4.65
CA ALA A 156 6.37 2.61 5.88
C ALA A 156 7.58 3.39 6.39
N VAL A 157 8.78 2.78 6.38
CA VAL A 157 10.04 3.44 6.75
C VAL A 157 10.33 4.62 5.83
N TRP A 158 10.20 4.43 4.51
CA TRP A 158 10.36 5.52 3.54
C TRP A 158 9.38 6.68 3.79
N LEU A 159 8.12 6.36 4.08
CA LEU A 159 7.10 7.35 4.41
C LEU A 159 7.43 8.14 5.69
N VAL A 160 7.90 7.46 6.73
CA VAL A 160 8.33 8.10 7.98
C VAL A 160 9.51 9.05 7.74
N VAL A 161 10.51 8.61 6.97
CA VAL A 161 11.67 9.45 6.61
C VAL A 161 11.23 10.69 5.85
N LEU A 162 10.42 10.52 4.81
CA LEU A 162 9.94 11.62 3.97
C LEU A 162 9.10 12.62 4.77
N THR A 163 8.23 12.12 5.66
CA THR A 163 7.45 12.95 6.58
C THR A 163 8.35 13.72 7.55
N GLY A 164 9.37 13.07 8.11
CA GLY A 164 10.36 13.72 8.98
C GLY A 164 11.10 14.87 8.26
N VAL A 165 11.51 14.66 7.02
CA VAL A 165 12.14 15.70 6.18
C VAL A 165 11.20 16.87 5.92
N LEU A 166 9.93 16.61 5.59
CA LEU A 166 8.94 17.66 5.36
C LEU A 166 8.70 18.50 6.62
N VAL A 167 8.55 17.85 7.78
CA VAL A 167 8.38 18.54 9.08
C VAL A 167 9.61 19.38 9.42
N ALA A 168 10.82 18.83 9.26
CA ALA A 168 12.06 19.56 9.50
C ALA A 168 12.20 20.79 8.59
N THR A 169 11.80 20.67 7.33
CA THR A 169 11.81 21.76 6.34
C THR A 169 10.80 22.84 6.73
N ALA A 170 9.59 22.46 7.17
CA ALA A 170 8.57 23.38 7.65
C ALA A 170 9.02 24.16 8.90
N ILE A 171 9.63 23.47 9.87
CA ILE A 171 10.20 24.10 11.08
C ILE A 171 11.30 25.08 10.71
N THR A 172 12.20 24.69 9.80
CA THR A 172 13.30 25.55 9.35
C THR A 172 12.75 26.82 8.67
N GLY A 173 11.76 26.67 7.79
CA GLY A 173 11.07 27.80 7.16
C GLY A 173 10.44 28.74 8.19
N LEU A 174 9.77 28.19 9.20
CA LEU A 174 9.17 28.98 10.29
C LEU A 174 10.22 29.77 11.07
N VAL A 175 11.34 29.15 11.43
CA VAL A 175 12.45 29.80 12.16
C VAL A 175 13.04 30.96 11.34
N LEU A 176 13.23 30.78 10.03
CA LEU A 176 13.75 31.82 9.14
C LEU A 176 12.78 33.01 9.07
N VAL A 177 11.47 32.76 8.96
CA VAL A 177 10.45 33.82 8.98
C VAL A 177 10.48 34.60 10.29
N ILE A 178 10.57 33.91 11.44
CA ILE A 178 10.65 34.55 12.76
C ILE A 178 11.93 35.40 12.87
N ARG A 179 13.09 34.86 12.50
CA ARG A 179 14.37 35.59 12.56
C ARG A 179 14.36 36.83 11.66
N GLY A 180 13.88 36.70 10.42
CA GLY A 180 13.76 37.85 9.51
C GLY A 180 12.87 38.95 10.05
N HIS A 181 11.81 38.58 10.77
CA HIS A 181 10.88 39.53 11.38
C HIS A 181 11.47 40.24 12.59
N LEU A 182 12.20 39.52 13.45
CA LEU A 182 12.94 40.09 14.58
C LEU A 182 14.04 41.05 14.11
N HIS A 183 14.78 40.69 13.06
CA HIS A 183 15.81 41.55 12.48
C HIS A 183 15.21 42.84 11.92
N ASN A 184 14.15 42.75 11.10
CA ASN A 184 13.44 43.92 10.58
C ASN A 184 12.87 44.82 11.69
N ARG A 185 12.44 44.23 12.82
CA ARG A 185 11.98 45.00 13.98
C ARG A 185 13.13 45.79 14.62
N ARG A 186 14.31 45.19 14.79
CA ARG A 186 15.48 45.88 15.35
C ARG A 186 15.93 47.06 14.49
N VAL A 187 16.11 46.83 13.20
CA VAL A 187 16.52 47.88 12.24
C VAL A 187 15.55 49.07 12.26
N ARG A 188 14.25 48.79 12.39
CA ARG A 188 13.25 49.86 12.46
C ARG A 188 13.34 50.67 13.75
N LEU A 189 13.59 50.02 14.88
CA LEU A 189 13.77 50.71 16.16
C LEU A 189 15.03 51.59 16.15
N GLU A 190 16.13 51.09 15.58
CA GLU A 190 17.38 51.85 15.43
C GLU A 190 17.18 53.10 14.56
N ALA A 191 16.42 52.97 13.47
CA ALA A 191 16.10 54.10 12.58
C ALA A 191 15.15 55.15 13.19
N GLU A 192 14.37 54.79 14.20
CA GLU A 192 13.49 55.72 14.94
C GLU A 192 14.24 56.47 16.06
N THR A 193 15.43 55.98 16.46
CA THR A 193 16.26 56.56 17.53
C THR A 193 17.45 57.39 17.02
N ALA A 194 17.70 57.40 15.71
CA ALA A 194 18.77 58.16 15.05
C ALA A 194 18.23 59.48 14.47
#